data_AF-A0A2B4SAS5-F1
#
_entry.id   AF-A0A2B4SAS5-F1
#
_cell.length_a   1.000
_cell.length_b   1.000
_cell.length_c   1.000
_cell.angle_alpha   90.00
_cell.angle_beta   90.00
_cell.angle_gamma   90.00
#
_symmetry.space_group_name_H-M   'P 1'
#
loop_
_entity.id
_entity.type
_entity.pdbx_description
1 polymer ?
#
loop_
_entity_poly.entity_id
_entity_poly.type
_entity_poly.pdbx_seq_one_letter_code
_entity_poly.pdbx_strand_id
1 'polypeptide(L)'
;MDDPAVLALTPHTVDDPESAATKQLVNPDRVHRHGDPYDLVVLAQEVQNADQFVRCAASNKLILIAEQIRHLQEQARKVLEETKRDAELHHAACNFKKRPGQMYYLYRRSNGTTYFSMLSPKEWGPSCPHEALGAYRLEADMSWTKAEDVERRSKDIALVDHLLSQEVPAIEYVLPPHDNNGFSTKPAIKHKTVIEDVSDQADPIVEEPR
;
A
#
# COMPACT_ATOMS: atom_id res chain seq x y z
N MET A 1 32.70 67.19 51.52
CA MET A 1 31.27 67.37 51.84
C MET A 1 30.61 66.29 51.04
N ASP A 2 30.57 65.11 51.64
CA ASP A 2 30.27 63.87 50.96
C ASP A 2 28.88 63.43 51.43
N ASP A 3 27.95 63.40 50.48
CA ASP A 3 26.53 63.14 50.67
C ASP A 3 26.34 61.63 50.94
N PRO A 4 25.80 61.20 52.11
CA PRO A 4 25.77 59.79 52.51
C PRO A 4 24.65 58.97 51.83
N ALA A 5 24.04 59.46 50.74
CA ALA A 5 22.82 58.89 50.16
C ALA A 5 23.01 58.16 48.81
N VAL A 6 24.24 57.96 48.32
CA VAL A 6 24.46 57.32 46.99
C VAL A 6 24.92 55.86 47.07
N LEU A 7 24.98 55.26 48.27
CA LEU A 7 25.58 53.93 48.47
C LEU A 7 24.56 52.79 48.65
N ALA A 8 23.36 52.90 48.08
CA ALA A 8 22.28 51.94 48.33
C ALA A 8 21.66 51.28 47.08
N LEU A 9 22.27 51.40 45.90
CA LEU A 9 21.73 50.81 44.65
C LEU A 9 22.84 50.30 43.72
N THR A 10 23.75 49.48 44.24
CA THR A 10 24.49 48.54 43.38
C THR A 10 23.71 47.24 43.33
N PRO A 11 23.16 46.81 42.18
CA PRO A 11 22.59 45.48 42.07
C PRO A 11 23.73 44.48 42.28
N HIS A 12 23.73 43.79 43.43
CA HIS A 12 24.59 42.62 43.60
C HIS A 12 24.06 41.55 42.66
N THR A 13 24.73 41.38 41.52
CA THR A 13 24.53 40.26 40.61
C THR A 13 24.75 38.96 41.38
N VAL A 14 23.91 37.96 41.09
CA VAL A 14 23.88 36.63 41.74
C VAL A 14 25.19 35.83 41.63
N ASP A 15 26.19 36.37 40.94
CA ASP A 15 27.49 35.75 40.67
C ASP A 15 28.61 36.17 41.63
N ASP A 16 28.30 36.89 42.73
CA ASP A 16 29.30 37.18 43.78
C ASP A 16 29.49 35.96 44.71
N PRO A 17 30.66 35.26 44.69
CA PRO A 17 30.88 34.03 45.47
C PRO A 17 31.00 34.29 46.98
N GLU A 18 31.23 35.53 47.38
CA GLU A 18 31.38 35.95 48.78
C GLU A 18 30.06 36.46 49.40
N SER A 19 29.00 36.64 48.60
CA SER A 19 27.72 37.19 49.06
C SER A 19 27.03 36.26 50.08
N ALA A 20 26.57 36.84 51.19
CA ALA A 20 25.83 36.08 52.21
C ALA A 20 24.51 35.50 51.64
N ALA A 21 23.93 36.15 50.63
CA ALA A 21 22.72 35.69 49.96
C ALA A 21 22.97 34.44 49.10
N THR A 22 24.10 34.34 48.41
CA THR A 22 24.47 33.13 47.63
C THR A 22 24.75 31.94 48.55
N LYS A 23 25.32 32.18 49.74
CA LYS A 23 25.50 31.14 50.77
C LYS A 23 24.17 30.69 51.41
N GLN A 24 23.14 31.51 51.37
CA GLN A 24 21.83 31.25 52.01
C GLN A 24 20.79 30.65 51.05
N LEU A 25 20.95 30.82 49.74
CA LEU A 25 20.05 30.29 48.71
C LEU A 25 20.26 28.80 48.40
N VAL A 26 21.45 28.28 48.69
CA VAL A 26 21.77 26.87 48.47
C VAL A 26 21.72 26.16 49.81
N ASN A 27 20.70 25.33 50.05
CA ASN A 27 20.69 24.48 51.23
C ASN A 27 21.73 23.36 51.02
N PRO A 28 22.89 23.38 51.74
CA PRO A 28 23.98 22.43 51.52
C PRO A 28 23.56 20.97 51.77
N ASP A 29 22.56 20.75 52.63
CA ASP A 29 22.00 19.43 52.93
C ASP A 29 21.01 18.94 51.86
N ARG A 30 20.48 19.85 51.02
CA ARG A 30 19.69 19.50 49.83
C ARG A 30 20.56 19.24 48.61
N VAL A 31 21.69 19.91 48.46
CA VAL A 31 22.63 19.66 47.35
C VAL A 31 23.52 18.43 47.58
N HIS A 32 23.72 18.02 48.83
CA HIS A 32 24.48 16.80 49.18
C HIS A 32 23.63 15.73 49.83
N ARG A 33 22.31 15.72 49.63
CA ARG A 33 21.55 14.52 50.00
C ARG A 33 22.08 13.43 49.08
N HIS A 34 22.86 12.50 49.64
CA HIS A 34 23.06 11.19 49.03
C HIS A 34 21.66 10.75 48.63
N GLY A 35 21.37 10.70 47.32
CA GLY A 35 20.07 10.22 46.86
C GLY A 35 19.80 8.93 47.60
N ASP A 36 18.55 8.74 48.06
CA ASP A 36 18.14 7.45 48.63
C ASP A 36 18.76 6.36 47.74
N PRO A 37 19.59 5.44 48.26
CA PRO A 37 20.21 4.40 47.43
C PRO A 37 19.18 3.66 46.56
N TYR A 38 17.91 3.69 46.96
CA TYR A 38 16.78 3.15 46.21
C TYR A 38 16.41 3.94 44.94
N ASP A 39 16.77 5.21 44.81
CA ASP A 39 16.43 6.08 43.66
C ASP A 39 17.04 5.58 42.34
N LEU A 40 18.28 5.07 42.39
CA LEU A 40 18.90 4.42 41.22
C LEU A 40 18.15 3.16 40.79
N VAL A 41 17.56 2.42 41.74
CA VAL A 41 16.75 1.23 41.46
C VAL A 41 15.40 1.64 40.86
N VAL A 42 14.78 2.70 41.37
CA VAL A 42 13.54 3.27 40.81
C VAL A 42 13.77 3.75 39.38
N LEU A 43 14.84 4.50 39.13
CA LEU A 43 15.19 4.96 37.79
C LEU A 43 15.44 3.78 36.85
N ALA A 44 16.17 2.75 37.28
CA ALA A 44 16.38 1.54 36.48
C ALA A 44 15.06 0.83 36.14
N GLN A 45 14.12 0.77 37.09
CA GLN A 45 12.79 0.20 36.87
C GLN A 45 11.97 1.03 35.87
N GLU A 46 12.03 2.36 35.93
CA GLU A 46 11.36 3.25 34.98
C GLU A 46 11.89 3.10 33.56
N VAL A 47 13.22 3.04 33.40
CA VAL A 47 13.87 2.80 32.11
C VAL A 47 13.45 1.45 31.55
N GLN A 48 13.44 0.40 32.38
CA GLN A 48 12.98 -0.93 31.95
C GLN A 48 11.51 -0.93 31.51
N ASN A 49 10.64 -0.22 32.23
CA ASN A 49 9.23 -0.08 31.87
C ASN A 49 9.07 0.69 30.55
N ALA A 50 9.83 1.77 30.36
CA ALA A 50 9.83 2.54 29.12
C ALA A 50 10.24 1.68 27.91
N ASP A 51 11.32 0.89 28.06
CA ASP A 51 11.78 -0.05 27.04
C ASP A 51 10.71 -1.10 26.70
N GLN A 52 10.01 -1.61 27.72
CA GLN A 52 8.91 -2.55 27.52
C GLN A 52 7.77 -1.90 26.72
N PHE A 53 7.37 -0.67 27.04
CA PHE A 53 6.33 0.05 26.30
C PHE A 53 6.73 0.30 24.85
N VAL A 54 7.98 0.71 24.59
CA VAL A 54 8.48 0.92 23.24
C VAL A 54 8.47 -0.38 22.44
N ARG A 55 8.90 -1.50 23.04
CA ARG A 55 8.84 -2.82 22.41
C ARG A 55 7.41 -3.21 22.08
N CYS A 56 6.47 -3.09 23.02
CA CYS A 56 5.06 -3.40 22.79
C CYS A 56 4.47 -2.53 21.67
N ALA A 57 4.76 -1.24 21.66
CA ALA A 57 4.30 -0.33 20.62
C ALA A 57 4.87 -0.69 19.24
N ALA A 58 6.17 -1.03 19.17
CA ALA A 58 6.81 -1.49 17.95
C ALA A 58 6.21 -2.81 17.45
N SER A 59 6.02 -3.79 18.34
CA SER A 59 5.38 -5.07 18.01
C SER A 59 3.98 -4.90 17.43
N ASN A 60 3.14 -4.06 18.04
CA ASN A 60 1.79 -3.80 17.54
C ASN A 60 1.79 -3.18 16.13
N LYS A 61 2.71 -2.24 15.87
CA LYS A 61 2.87 -1.65 14.53
C LYS A 61 3.36 -2.68 13.51
N LEU A 62 4.31 -3.53 13.88
CA LEU A 62 4.82 -4.59 13.01
C LEU A 62 3.75 -5.66 12.71
N ILE A 63 2.87 -5.97 13.66
CA ILE A 63 1.72 -6.85 13.43
C ILE A 63 0.80 -6.26 12.36
N LEU A 64 0.45 -4.97 12.47
CA LEU A 64 -0.38 -4.29 11.48
C LEU A 64 0.27 -4.30 10.08
N ILE A 65 1.58 -4.02 10.00
CA ILE A 65 2.32 -4.06 8.74
C ILE A 65 2.29 -5.48 8.15
N ALA A 66 2.49 -6.51 8.98
CA ALA A 66 2.45 -7.91 8.53
C ALA A 66 1.06 -8.28 7.98
N GLU A 67 -0.02 -7.82 8.62
CA GLU A 67 -1.39 -8.03 8.14
C GLU A 67 -1.62 -7.36 6.78
N GLN A 68 -1.13 -6.12 6.61
CA GLN A 68 -1.20 -5.40 5.32
C GLN A 68 -0.42 -6.13 4.23
N ILE A 69 0.80 -6.60 4.51
CA ILE A 69 1.60 -7.38 3.56
C ILE A 69 0.85 -8.65 3.16
N ARG A 70 0.26 -9.37 4.12
CA ARG A 70 -0.54 -10.57 3.84
C ARG A 70 -1.74 -10.25 2.94
N HIS A 71 -2.41 -9.13 3.20
CA HIS A 71 -3.52 -8.69 2.35
C HIS A 71 -3.04 -8.40 0.91
N LEU A 72 -1.94 -7.67 0.74
CA LEU A 72 -1.36 -7.37 -0.57
C LEU A 72 -0.95 -8.65 -1.32
N GLN A 73 -0.35 -9.62 -0.63
CA GLN A 73 0.00 -10.92 -1.22
C GLN A 73 -1.24 -11.66 -1.73
N GLU A 74 -2.33 -11.66 -0.96
CA GLU A 74 -3.59 -12.29 -1.38
C GLU A 74 -4.24 -11.55 -2.56
N GLN A 75 -4.18 -10.21 -2.59
CA GLN A 75 -4.63 -9.45 -3.77
C GLN A 75 -3.80 -9.80 -5.01
N ALA A 76 -2.47 -9.86 -4.89
CA ALA A 76 -1.59 -10.23 -6.00
C ALA A 76 -1.90 -11.65 -6.52
N ARG A 77 -2.12 -12.61 -5.61
CA ARG A 77 -2.52 -13.98 -5.97
C ARG A 77 -3.81 -13.99 -6.79
N LYS A 78 -4.84 -13.26 -6.35
CA LYS A 78 -6.12 -13.15 -7.08
C LYS A 78 -5.95 -12.57 -8.47
N VAL A 79 -5.20 -11.47 -8.59
CA VAL A 79 -4.92 -10.83 -9.89
C VAL A 79 -4.24 -11.82 -10.86
N LEU A 80 -3.27 -12.60 -10.39
CA LEU A 80 -2.58 -13.61 -11.22
C LEU A 80 -3.52 -14.73 -11.65
N GLU A 81 -4.37 -15.23 -10.74
CA GLU A 81 -5.36 -16.27 -11.05
C GLU A 81 -6.41 -15.79 -12.05
N GLU A 82 -6.90 -14.57 -11.87
CA GLU A 82 -7.83 -13.93 -12.78
C GLU A 82 -7.20 -13.71 -14.16
N THR A 83 -5.97 -13.22 -14.21
CA THR A 83 -5.23 -13.01 -15.47
C THR A 83 -5.02 -14.32 -16.21
N LYS A 84 -4.62 -15.39 -15.49
CA LYS A 84 -4.43 -16.72 -16.09
C LYS A 84 -5.75 -17.25 -16.67
N ARG A 85 -6.83 -17.20 -15.90
CA ARG A 85 -8.17 -17.61 -16.34
C ARG A 85 -8.63 -16.81 -17.54
N ASP A 86 -8.45 -15.49 -17.53
CA ASP A 86 -8.84 -14.62 -18.64
C ASP A 86 -8.03 -14.94 -19.90
N ALA A 87 -6.73 -15.19 -19.76
CA ALA A 87 -5.89 -15.64 -20.87
C ALA A 87 -6.38 -16.98 -21.44
N GLU A 88 -6.69 -17.97 -20.60
CA GLU A 88 -7.24 -19.26 -21.03
C GLU A 88 -8.58 -19.10 -21.78
N LEU A 89 -9.49 -18.26 -21.28
CA LEU A 89 -10.76 -17.96 -21.95
C LEU A 89 -10.54 -17.20 -23.26
N HIS A 90 -9.58 -16.27 -23.31
CA HIS A 90 -9.23 -15.60 -24.56
C HIS A 90 -8.68 -16.56 -25.61
N HIS A 91 -7.88 -17.54 -25.21
CA HIS A 91 -7.32 -18.58 -26.10
C HIS A 91 -8.33 -19.66 -26.50
N ALA A 92 -9.43 -19.83 -25.79
CA ALA A 92 -10.47 -20.79 -26.16
C ALA A 92 -10.98 -20.53 -27.59
N ALA A 93 -11.09 -21.60 -28.38
CA ALA A 93 -11.43 -21.51 -29.79
C ALA A 93 -12.80 -20.83 -29.99
N CYS A 94 -12.90 -19.99 -31.01
CA CYS A 94 -14.08 -19.17 -31.20
C CYS A 94 -14.28 -18.89 -32.69
N ASN A 95 -15.45 -19.24 -33.22
CA ASN A 95 -15.78 -19.06 -34.65
C ASN A 95 -16.41 -17.68 -34.95
N PHE A 96 -16.48 -16.80 -33.95
CA PHE A 96 -17.09 -15.48 -34.06
C PHE A 96 -16.23 -14.43 -33.36
N LYS A 97 -16.42 -13.16 -33.72
CA LYS A 97 -15.76 -12.06 -33.03
C LYS A 97 -16.40 -11.86 -31.66
N LYS A 98 -15.59 -11.95 -30.61
CA LYS A 98 -15.99 -11.65 -29.23
C LYS A 98 -16.34 -10.15 -29.10
N ARG A 99 -17.45 -9.83 -28.47
CA ARG A 99 -18.00 -8.47 -28.28
C ARG A 99 -18.29 -8.27 -26.79
N PRO A 100 -17.79 -7.17 -26.18
CA PRO A 100 -18.15 -6.81 -24.82
C PRO A 100 -19.66 -6.71 -24.61
N GLY A 101 -20.11 -7.01 -23.39
CA GLY A 101 -21.51 -7.04 -22.97
C GLY A 101 -22.25 -8.33 -23.29
N GLN A 102 -21.68 -9.23 -24.09
CA GLN A 102 -22.34 -10.47 -24.52
C GLN A 102 -22.00 -11.65 -23.62
N MET A 103 -22.95 -12.59 -23.53
CA MET A 103 -22.77 -13.88 -22.86
C MET A 103 -22.22 -14.93 -23.81
N TYR A 104 -21.27 -15.71 -23.28
CA TYR A 104 -20.58 -16.77 -23.97
C TYR A 104 -20.56 -18.03 -23.11
N TYR A 105 -20.76 -19.17 -23.74
CA TYR A 105 -20.84 -20.47 -23.08
C TYR A 105 -19.64 -21.31 -23.49
N LEU A 106 -18.86 -21.73 -22.50
CA LEU A 106 -17.64 -22.51 -22.70
C LEU A 106 -17.98 -24.00 -22.71
N TYR A 107 -17.50 -24.70 -23.73
CA TYR A 107 -17.69 -26.13 -23.90
C TYR A 107 -16.37 -26.87 -24.10
N ARG A 108 -16.35 -28.16 -23.80
CA ARG A 108 -15.23 -29.05 -24.08
C ARG A 108 -15.61 -30.10 -25.12
N ARG A 109 -14.84 -30.16 -26.20
CA ARG A 109 -14.96 -31.22 -27.22
C ARG A 109 -14.40 -32.54 -26.70
N SER A 110 -14.77 -33.65 -27.35
CA SER A 110 -14.25 -34.98 -27.03
C SER A 110 -12.72 -35.09 -27.15
N ASN A 111 -12.09 -34.26 -28.00
CA ASN A 111 -10.64 -34.16 -28.14
C ASN A 111 -9.95 -33.32 -27.03
N GLY A 112 -10.70 -32.84 -26.04
CA GLY A 112 -10.19 -32.01 -24.94
C GLY A 112 -10.09 -30.51 -25.23
N THR A 113 -10.28 -30.07 -26.48
CA THR A 113 -10.21 -28.65 -26.83
C THR A 113 -11.42 -27.89 -26.28
N THR A 114 -11.18 -26.72 -25.68
CA THR A 114 -12.23 -25.82 -25.22
C THR A 114 -12.61 -24.81 -26.30
N TYR A 115 -13.89 -24.48 -26.38
CA TYR A 115 -14.40 -23.50 -27.34
C TYR A 115 -15.61 -22.75 -26.79
N PHE A 116 -15.80 -21.53 -27.28
CA PHE A 116 -16.97 -20.72 -26.95
C PHE A 116 -18.10 -20.88 -27.97
N SER A 117 -19.33 -20.87 -27.48
CA SER A 117 -20.56 -20.72 -28.24
C SER A 117 -21.38 -19.52 -27.72
N MET A 118 -22.22 -18.93 -28.58
CA MET A 118 -23.26 -17.99 -28.12
C MET A 118 -24.49 -18.71 -27.59
N LEU A 119 -24.67 -20.00 -27.93
CA LEU A 119 -25.81 -20.79 -27.49
C LEU A 119 -25.52 -21.43 -26.13
N SER A 120 -26.48 -21.28 -25.22
CA SER A 120 -26.49 -21.88 -23.90
C SER A 120 -26.81 -23.39 -23.95
N PRO A 121 -26.49 -24.15 -22.90
CA PRO A 121 -26.85 -25.57 -22.85
C PRO A 121 -28.35 -25.82 -22.97
N LYS A 122 -29.18 -24.86 -22.52
CA LYS A 122 -30.63 -24.93 -22.63
C LYS A 122 -31.12 -24.73 -24.06
N GLU A 123 -30.51 -23.81 -24.80
CA GLU A 123 -30.85 -23.54 -26.21
C GLU A 123 -30.38 -24.65 -27.14
N TRP A 124 -29.26 -25.31 -26.82
CA TRP A 124 -28.84 -26.52 -27.51
C TRP A 124 -29.80 -27.70 -27.32
N GLY A 125 -30.50 -27.73 -26.19
CA GLY A 125 -31.42 -28.81 -25.84
C GLY A 125 -30.75 -30.19 -25.84
N PRO A 126 -31.46 -31.27 -26.21
CA PRO A 126 -30.91 -32.63 -26.23
C PRO A 126 -29.82 -32.84 -27.28
N SER A 127 -29.63 -31.87 -28.19
CA SER A 127 -28.62 -31.92 -29.24
C SER A 127 -27.28 -31.28 -28.82
N CYS A 128 -27.10 -30.90 -27.55
CA CYS A 128 -25.84 -30.35 -27.05
C CYS A 128 -24.72 -31.39 -27.23
N PRO A 129 -23.77 -31.18 -28.14
CA PRO A 129 -22.82 -32.24 -28.52
C PRO A 129 -21.67 -32.40 -27.53
N HIS A 130 -21.48 -31.44 -26.62
CA HIS A 130 -20.26 -31.24 -25.85
C HIS A 130 -20.56 -30.89 -24.39
N GLU A 131 -19.64 -31.23 -23.48
CA GLU A 131 -19.72 -30.91 -22.05
C GLU A 131 -19.71 -29.39 -21.83
N ALA A 132 -20.68 -28.88 -21.07
CA ALA A 132 -20.76 -27.46 -20.71
C ALA A 132 -19.89 -27.18 -19.47
N LEU A 133 -18.89 -26.31 -19.62
CA LEU A 133 -17.95 -25.96 -18.54
C LEU A 133 -18.37 -24.72 -17.76
N GLY A 134 -19.07 -23.78 -18.40
CA GLY A 134 -19.52 -22.56 -17.73
C GLY A 134 -20.05 -21.50 -18.68
N ALA A 135 -20.59 -20.43 -18.10
CA ALA A 135 -21.08 -19.27 -18.82
C ALA A 135 -20.35 -18.01 -18.32
N TYR A 136 -19.96 -17.15 -19.24
CA TYR A 136 -19.13 -15.98 -18.98
C TYR A 136 -19.62 -14.79 -19.80
N ARG A 137 -19.67 -13.60 -19.20
CA ARG A 137 -19.86 -12.33 -19.89
C ARG A 137 -18.50 -11.71 -20.16
N LEU A 138 -18.29 -11.24 -21.39
CA LEU A 138 -17.12 -10.42 -21.71
C LEU A 138 -17.41 -8.98 -21.30
N GLU A 139 -16.59 -8.41 -20.44
CA GLU A 139 -16.75 -7.04 -19.94
C GLU A 139 -16.11 -6.00 -20.87
N ALA A 140 -16.37 -4.71 -20.61
CA ALA A 140 -15.85 -3.59 -21.42
C ALA A 140 -14.32 -3.48 -21.39
N ASP A 141 -13.69 -3.88 -20.29
CA ASP A 141 -12.25 -3.94 -20.09
C ASP A 141 -11.62 -5.25 -20.63
N MET A 142 -12.40 -6.06 -21.36
CA MET A 142 -12.02 -7.36 -21.90
C MET A 142 -11.75 -8.45 -20.83
N SER A 143 -12.09 -8.20 -19.57
CA SER A 143 -12.11 -9.24 -18.54
C SER A 143 -13.32 -10.15 -18.69
N TRP A 144 -13.24 -11.36 -18.11
CA TRP A 144 -14.35 -12.31 -18.11
C TRP A 144 -14.99 -12.44 -16.74
N THR A 145 -16.29 -12.14 -16.67
CA THR A 145 -17.11 -12.34 -15.47
C THR A 145 -17.96 -13.59 -15.63
N LYS A 146 -17.93 -14.51 -14.66
CA LYS A 146 -18.82 -15.67 -14.65
C LYS A 146 -20.28 -15.24 -14.59
N ALA A 147 -21.17 -15.99 -15.21
CA ALA A 147 -22.60 -15.64 -15.25
C ALA A 147 -23.23 -15.48 -13.86
N GLU A 148 -22.78 -16.24 -12.87
CA GLU A 148 -23.22 -16.14 -11.47
C GLU A 148 -22.78 -14.85 -10.76
N ASP A 149 -21.69 -14.23 -11.21
CA ASP A 149 -21.10 -13.04 -10.61
C ASP A 149 -21.52 -11.74 -11.32
N VAL A 150 -22.13 -11.85 -12.50
CA VAL A 150 -22.51 -10.70 -13.35
C VAL A 150 -23.40 -9.69 -12.62
N GLU A 151 -24.42 -10.16 -11.89
CA GLU A 151 -25.32 -9.26 -11.16
C GLU A 151 -24.61 -8.54 -10.02
N ARG A 152 -23.75 -9.25 -9.30
CA ARG A 152 -22.96 -8.69 -8.19
C ARG A 152 -22.04 -7.60 -8.71
N ARG A 153 -21.24 -7.91 -9.75
CA ARG A 153 -20.35 -6.93 -10.39
C ARG A 153 -21.10 -5.71 -10.89
N SER A 154 -22.28 -5.89 -11.47
CA SER A 154 -23.08 -4.77 -11.96
C SER A 154 -23.57 -3.86 -10.82
N LYS A 155 -23.93 -4.43 -9.66
CA LYS A 155 -24.26 -3.66 -8.45
C LYS A 155 -23.04 -2.94 -7.88
N ASP A 156 -21.88 -3.61 -7.87
CA ASP A 156 -20.64 -3.02 -7.37
C ASP A 156 -20.21 -1.82 -8.23
N ILE A 157 -20.30 -1.94 -9.56
CA ILE A 157 -20.02 -0.83 -10.49
C ILE A 157 -21.00 0.32 -10.26
N ALA A 158 -22.30 0.03 -10.15
CA ALA A 158 -23.31 1.07 -9.89
C ALA A 158 -23.09 1.80 -8.56
N LEU A 159 -22.62 1.08 -7.53
CA LEU A 159 -22.25 1.67 -6.25
C LEU A 159 -21.03 2.59 -6.39
N VAL A 160 -20.00 2.16 -7.12
CA VAL A 160 -18.81 2.98 -7.39
C VAL A 160 -19.18 4.25 -8.15
N ASP A 161 -19.98 4.14 -9.22
CA ASP A 161 -20.45 5.29 -9.98
C ASP A 161 -21.24 6.27 -9.10
N HIS A 162 -22.08 5.75 -8.19
CA HIS A 162 -22.79 6.57 -7.22
C HIS A 162 -21.83 7.32 -6.28
N LEU A 163 -20.80 6.66 -5.77
CA LEU A 163 -19.81 7.29 -4.89
C LEU A 163 -18.96 8.33 -5.63
N LEU A 164 -18.58 8.07 -6.88
CA LEU A 164 -17.85 9.03 -7.72
C LEU A 164 -18.70 10.26 -8.08
N SER A 165 -20.02 10.12 -8.13
CA SER A 165 -20.93 11.25 -8.32
C SER A 165 -21.05 12.16 -7.10
N GLN A 166 -20.66 11.66 -5.92
CA GLN A 166 -20.54 12.45 -4.70
C GLN A 166 -19.14 13.07 -4.67
N GLU A 167 -19.02 14.35 -4.34
CA GLU A 167 -17.70 14.98 -4.19
C GLU A 167 -16.94 14.33 -3.03
N VAL A 168 -16.02 13.41 -3.34
CA VAL A 168 -15.13 12.81 -2.35
C VAL A 168 -13.88 13.70 -2.24
N PRO A 169 -13.52 14.18 -1.03
CA PRO A 169 -12.29 14.93 -0.85
C PRO A 169 -11.08 14.07 -1.24
N ALA A 170 -10.20 14.62 -2.06
CA ALA A 170 -9.00 13.94 -2.53
C ALA A 170 -8.08 13.58 -1.36
N ILE A 171 -7.60 12.33 -1.33
CA ILE A 171 -6.50 11.94 -0.43
C ILE A 171 -5.22 12.50 -1.04
N GLU A 172 -4.71 13.59 -0.47
CA GLU A 172 -3.46 14.20 -0.88
C GLU A 172 -2.28 13.37 -0.37
N TYR A 173 -1.63 12.62 -1.25
CA TYR A 173 -0.42 11.88 -0.91
C TYR A 173 0.77 12.85 -0.92
N VAL A 174 1.02 13.51 0.21
CA VAL A 174 2.18 14.39 0.37
C VAL A 174 3.42 13.52 0.53
N LEU A 175 4.15 13.30 -0.57
CA LEU A 175 5.52 12.81 -0.49
C LEU A 175 6.37 13.95 0.12
N PRO A 176 7.01 13.75 1.29
CA PRO A 176 7.95 14.74 1.81
C PRO A 176 9.08 14.94 0.78
N PRO A 177 9.60 16.16 0.61
CA PRO A 177 10.75 16.38 -0.24
C PRO A 177 11.90 15.53 0.29
N HIS A 178 12.38 14.59 -0.53
CA HIS A 178 13.64 13.92 -0.26
C HIS A 178 14.75 14.97 -0.38
N ASP A 179 15.34 15.35 0.77
CA ASP A 179 16.62 16.06 0.78
C ASP A 179 17.65 15.16 0.10
N ASN A 180 17.92 15.50 -1.16
CA ASN A 180 18.80 14.76 -2.03
C ASN A 180 20.22 14.95 -1.49
N ASN A 181 20.70 13.98 -0.70
CA ASN A 181 22.08 13.96 -0.22
C ASN A 181 23.00 13.62 -1.41
N GLY A 182 23.33 14.64 -2.21
CA GLY A 182 24.53 14.71 -3.03
C GLY A 182 24.66 13.75 -4.22
N PHE A 183 23.61 13.05 -4.68
CA PHE A 183 23.69 12.31 -5.94
C PHE A 183 22.96 13.06 -7.06
N SER A 184 23.74 13.54 -8.02
CA SER A 184 23.29 14.32 -9.18
C SER A 184 22.24 13.53 -9.97
N THR A 185 20.97 13.92 -9.86
CA THR A 185 19.92 13.47 -10.77
C THR A 185 20.03 14.28 -12.05
N LYS A 186 20.47 13.61 -13.12
CA LYS A 186 20.40 14.19 -14.48
C LYS A 186 18.93 14.53 -14.79
N PRO A 187 18.64 15.65 -15.48
CA PRO A 187 17.27 16.09 -15.71
C PRO A 187 16.50 15.07 -16.55
N ALA A 188 15.26 14.85 -16.14
CA ALA A 188 14.30 13.95 -16.77
C ALA A 188 14.18 14.20 -18.29
N ILE A 189 14.30 13.12 -19.06
CA ILE A 189 14.01 13.11 -20.49
C ILE A 189 12.52 13.42 -20.67
N LYS A 190 12.22 14.54 -21.33
CA LYS A 190 10.86 14.87 -21.77
C LYS A 190 10.46 13.90 -22.88
N HIS A 191 9.79 12.80 -22.55
CA HIS A 191 9.19 11.95 -23.57
C HIS A 191 7.85 12.54 -24.04
N LYS A 192 7.95 13.19 -25.20
CA LYS A 192 6.86 13.55 -26.11
C LYS A 192 6.10 12.28 -26.52
N THR A 193 4.78 12.31 -26.38
CA THR A 193 3.86 11.30 -26.92
C THR A 193 3.96 11.26 -28.44
N VAL A 194 4.50 10.16 -28.98
CA VAL A 194 4.22 9.69 -30.34
C VAL A 194 4.28 8.17 -30.29
N ILE A 195 3.13 7.53 -30.52
CA ILE A 195 3.03 6.10 -30.78
C ILE A 195 3.28 5.95 -32.29
N GLU A 196 4.39 5.35 -32.67
CA GLU A 196 4.60 4.85 -34.04
C GLU A 196 4.80 3.33 -33.97
N ASP A 197 3.97 2.66 -34.79
CA ASP A 197 3.98 1.23 -35.07
C ASP A 197 5.36 0.75 -35.53
N VAL A 198 5.82 -0.38 -34.97
CA VAL A 198 6.80 -1.24 -35.62
C VAL A 198 6.28 -2.67 -35.57
N SER A 199 5.57 -3.02 -36.63
CA SER A 199 5.44 -4.39 -37.11
C SER A 199 6.77 -4.84 -37.72
N ASP A 200 6.98 -6.16 -37.71
CA ASP A 200 7.98 -6.94 -38.46
C ASP A 200 9.45 -6.87 -38.01
N GLN A 201 9.89 -7.98 -37.41
CA GLN A 201 10.94 -8.90 -37.90
C GLN A 201 11.54 -9.67 -36.69
N ALA A 202 11.14 -10.92 -36.51
CA ALA A 202 11.86 -11.88 -35.68
C ALA A 202 11.94 -13.20 -36.43
N ASP A 203 13.09 -13.46 -37.05
CA ASP A 203 13.45 -14.76 -37.62
C ASP A 203 13.74 -15.79 -36.50
N PRO A 204 13.56 -17.11 -36.77
CA PRO A 204 13.53 -18.13 -35.73
C PRO A 204 14.94 -18.61 -35.34
N ILE A 205 15.11 -18.89 -34.05
CA ILE A 205 16.33 -19.49 -33.47
C ILE A 205 16.35 -20.98 -33.84
N VAL A 206 17.35 -21.38 -34.62
CA VAL A 206 17.69 -22.78 -34.92
C VAL A 206 18.60 -23.29 -33.79
N GLU A 207 18.17 -24.35 -33.11
CA GLU A 207 18.97 -25.08 -32.13
C GLU A 207 19.66 -26.26 -32.85
N GLU A 208 20.98 -26.30 -32.86
CA GLU A 208 21.78 -27.38 -33.45
C GLU A 208 22.50 -28.17 -32.33
N PRO A 209 22.54 -29.52 -32.40
CA PRO A 209 22.80 -30.35 -31.22
C PRO A 209 24.29 -30.66 -31.01
N ARG A 210 24.64 -31.01 -29.77
CA ARG A 210 25.83 -31.81 -29.47
C ARG A 210 25.59 -32.76 -28.31
#